data_AF-A0A820FAI7-F1
#
_entry.id   AF-A0A820FAI7-F1
#
_cell.length_a   1.000
_cell.length_b   1.000
_cell.length_c   1.000
_cell.angle_alpha   90.00
_cell.angle_beta   90.00
_cell.angle_gamma   90.00
#
_symmetry.space_group_name_H-M   'P 1'
#
loop_
_entity.id
_entity.type
_entity.pdbx_description
1 polymer ?
#
loop_
_entity_poly.entity_id
_entity_poly.type
_entity_poly.pdbx_seq_one_letter_code
_entity_poly.pdbx_strand_id
1 'polypeptide(L)'
;SVIEQFIGKTGTRTIFSIEAINAKFIREHAYFKEEDEIVLTPGTYLKVIDKMQPAKDLTIIHLREVMPPFPLVASPLDDNNEEEKTLINSTNPTESTVTSLAKKIYESILFK
;
A
#
# COMPACT_ATOMS: atom_id res chain seq x y z
N SER A 1 -7.07 -28.14 -7.02
CA SER A 1 -6.62 -26.75 -6.77
C SER A 1 -5.80 -26.72 -5.48
N VAL A 2 -4.74 -25.90 -5.36
CA VAL A 2 -3.89 -25.82 -4.14
C VAL A 2 -4.75 -25.61 -2.87
N ILE A 3 -5.78 -24.77 -2.96
CA ILE A 3 -6.71 -24.46 -1.86
C ILE A 3 -7.39 -25.71 -1.25
N GLU A 4 -7.66 -26.74 -2.05
CA GLU A 4 -8.32 -27.97 -1.57
C GLU A 4 -7.45 -28.74 -0.56
N GLN A 5 -6.14 -28.54 -0.60
CA GLN A 5 -5.18 -29.14 0.34
C GLN A 5 -5.18 -28.40 1.69
N PHE A 6 -5.50 -27.10 1.71
CA PHE A 6 -5.38 -26.24 2.91
C PHE A 6 -6.69 -25.96 3.63
N ILE A 7 -7.84 -26.04 2.95
CA ILE A 7 -9.15 -25.68 3.54
C ILE A 7 -9.63 -26.62 4.65
N GLY A 8 -9.11 -27.86 4.68
CA GLY A 8 -9.57 -28.91 5.61
C GLY A 8 -10.98 -29.43 5.29
N LYS A 9 -11.29 -30.64 5.76
CA LYS A 9 -12.57 -31.33 5.45
C LYS A 9 -13.62 -31.25 6.56
N THR A 10 -13.25 -30.79 7.75
CA THR A 10 -14.07 -30.88 8.97
C THR A 10 -13.87 -29.66 9.86
N GLY A 11 -14.84 -29.35 10.71
CA GLY A 11 -14.76 -28.25 11.66
C GLY A 11 -15.11 -26.90 11.03
N THR A 12 -15.07 -25.83 11.84
CA THR A 12 -15.29 -24.47 11.37
C THR A 12 -14.09 -24.00 10.55
N ARG A 13 -14.33 -23.69 9.28
CA ARG A 13 -13.32 -23.34 8.27
C ARG A 13 -13.55 -21.91 7.79
N THR A 14 -12.45 -21.22 7.48
CA THR A 14 -12.49 -19.87 6.93
C THR A 14 -11.50 -19.75 5.78
N ILE A 15 -11.96 -19.27 4.63
CA ILE A 15 -11.12 -18.88 3.50
C ILE A 15 -11.03 -17.37 3.47
N PHE A 16 -9.83 -16.84 3.25
CA PHE A 16 -9.61 -15.44 2.91
C PHE A 16 -9.36 -15.34 1.41
N SER A 17 -10.21 -14.59 0.70
CA SER A 17 -9.96 -14.17 -0.68
C SER A 17 -9.43 -12.74 -0.62
N ILE A 18 -8.22 -12.48 -1.11
CA ILE A 18 -7.53 -11.20 -0.92
C ILE A 18 -7.16 -10.59 -2.27
N GLU A 19 -7.69 -9.40 -2.55
CA GLU A 19 -7.21 -8.53 -3.62
C GLU A 19 -6.01 -7.71 -3.09
N ALA A 20 -4.79 -8.16 -3.37
CA ALA A 20 -3.56 -7.51 -2.92
C ALA A 20 -2.94 -6.62 -4.00
N ILE A 21 -2.31 -5.51 -3.58
CA ILE A 21 -1.63 -4.53 -4.43
C ILE A 21 -0.12 -4.67 -4.27
N ASN A 22 0.39 -4.79 -3.03
CA ASN A 22 1.83 -4.75 -2.73
C ASN A 22 2.44 -6.11 -2.33
N ALA A 23 1.68 -7.19 -2.49
CA ALA A 23 2.16 -8.55 -2.19
C ALA A 23 3.44 -8.89 -2.95
N LYS A 24 4.31 -9.67 -2.32
CA LYS A 24 5.56 -10.14 -2.92
C LYS A 24 5.41 -11.59 -3.34
N PHE A 25 5.63 -11.86 -4.62
CA PHE A 25 5.79 -13.21 -5.12
C PHE A 25 7.12 -13.77 -4.62
N ILE A 26 7.07 -14.92 -3.94
CA ILE A 26 8.26 -15.54 -3.35
C ILE A 26 8.56 -16.93 -3.91
N ARG A 27 7.94 -17.30 -5.03
CA ARG A 27 8.08 -18.62 -5.67
C ARG A 27 9.54 -19.09 -5.82
N GLU A 28 10.46 -18.21 -6.20
CA GLU A 28 11.88 -18.58 -6.38
C GLU A 28 12.63 -18.84 -5.07
N HIS A 29 12.03 -18.46 -3.94
CA HIS A 29 12.56 -18.65 -2.59
C HIS A 29 11.71 -19.64 -1.76
N ALA A 30 10.58 -20.11 -2.29
CA ALA A 30 9.70 -21.06 -1.64
C ALA A 30 10.24 -22.50 -1.76
N TYR A 31 10.01 -23.30 -0.72
CA TYR A 31 10.35 -24.72 -0.73
C TYR A 31 9.42 -25.50 -1.69
N PHE A 32 8.13 -25.14 -1.73
CA PHE A 32 7.13 -25.71 -2.63
C PHE A 32 6.76 -24.70 -3.71
N LYS A 33 7.33 -24.84 -4.91
CA LYS A 33 7.19 -23.85 -5.99
C LYS A 33 5.81 -23.85 -6.63
N GLU A 34 5.07 -24.94 -6.47
CA GLU A 34 3.76 -25.18 -7.08
C GLU A 34 2.62 -24.46 -6.34
N GLU A 35 2.90 -23.94 -5.13
CA GLU A 35 1.92 -23.20 -4.33
C GLU A 35 1.76 -21.75 -4.79
N ASP A 36 2.66 -21.26 -5.66
CA ASP A 36 2.71 -19.87 -6.14
C ASP A 36 2.57 -18.86 -4.97
N GLU A 37 3.31 -19.13 -3.89
CA GLU A 37 3.19 -18.40 -2.62
C GLU A 37 3.46 -16.89 -2.79
N ILE A 38 2.58 -16.10 -2.19
CA ILE A 38 2.71 -14.65 -2.07
C ILE A 38 2.73 -14.25 -0.60
N VAL A 39 3.55 -13.24 -0.29
CA VAL A 39 3.68 -12.70 1.07
C VAL A 39 3.12 -11.29 1.11
N LEU A 40 2.20 -11.05 2.04
CA LEU A 40 1.78 -9.70 2.42
C LEU A 40 2.82 -9.10 3.35
N THR A 41 3.20 -7.85 3.10
CA THR A 41 4.15 -7.14 3.95
C THR A 41 3.53 -6.81 5.31
N PRO A 42 4.30 -6.79 6.40
CA PRO A 42 3.82 -6.25 7.66
C PRO A 42 3.26 -4.83 7.49
N GLY A 43 2.14 -4.54 8.15
CA GLY A 43 1.45 -3.26 8.01
C GLY A 43 0.55 -3.13 6.78
N THR A 44 0.34 -4.18 5.99
CA THR A 44 -0.70 -4.16 4.95
C THR A 44 -2.08 -3.92 5.56
N TYR A 45 -2.80 -2.90 5.07
CA TYR A 45 -4.16 -2.60 5.49
C TYR A 45 -5.15 -3.32 4.58
N LEU A 46 -6.06 -4.09 5.19
CA LEU A 46 -7.08 -4.85 4.48
C LEU A 46 -8.47 -4.39 4.94
N LYS A 47 -9.35 -4.13 3.98
CA LYS A 47 -10.77 -3.86 4.24
C LYS A 47 -11.58 -5.10 3.88
N VAL A 48 -12.48 -5.51 4.77
CA VAL A 48 -13.51 -6.50 4.45
C VAL A 48 -14.49 -5.85 3.48
N ILE A 49 -14.60 -6.41 2.28
CA ILE A 49 -15.53 -5.93 1.26
C ILE A 49 -16.74 -6.85 1.07
N ASP A 50 -16.61 -8.14 1.39
CA ASP A 50 -17.71 -9.10 1.35
C ASP A 50 -17.50 -10.26 2.33
N LYS A 51 -18.60 -10.95 2.67
CA LYS A 51 -18.61 -12.18 3.46
C LYS A 51 -19.65 -13.14 2.90
N MET A 52 -19.24 -14.39 2.69
CA MET A 52 -20.12 -15.44 2.16
C MET A 52 -20.08 -16.66 3.08
N GLN A 53 -21.21 -17.36 3.19
CA GLN A 53 -21.34 -18.60 3.98
C GLN A 53 -21.89 -19.72 3.08
N PRO A 54 -21.08 -20.28 2.17
CA PRO A 54 -21.55 -21.31 1.23
C PRO A 54 -21.96 -22.63 1.90
N ALA A 55 -21.47 -22.91 3.11
CA ALA A 55 -21.89 -24.07 3.92
C ALA A 55 -21.91 -23.71 5.41
N LYS A 56 -22.60 -24.52 6.22
CA LYS A 56 -22.79 -24.27 7.66
C LYS A 56 -21.48 -24.02 8.42
N ASP A 57 -20.41 -24.66 8.02
CA ASP A 57 -19.11 -24.67 8.67
C ASP A 57 -18.01 -24.02 7.81
N LEU A 58 -18.36 -23.36 6.70
CA LEU A 58 -17.40 -22.72 5.80
C LEU A 58 -17.77 -21.25 5.58
N THR A 59 -16.90 -20.37 6.07
CA THR A 59 -16.97 -18.92 5.85
C THR A 59 -15.96 -18.49 4.81
N ILE A 60 -16.32 -17.61 3.88
CA ILE A 60 -15.38 -16.94 2.98
C ILE A 60 -15.41 -15.45 3.32
N ILE A 61 -14.26 -14.87 3.59
CA ILE A 61 -14.09 -13.45 3.85
C ILE A 61 -13.32 -12.84 2.68
N HIS A 62 -13.96 -11.91 1.97
CA HIS A 62 -13.32 -11.19 0.88
C HIS A 62 -12.70 -9.90 1.40
N LEU A 63 -11.40 -9.77 1.19
CA LEU A 63 -10.58 -8.66 1.62
C LEU A 63 -10.01 -7.92 0.40
N ARG A 64 -9.84 -6.62 0.53
CA ARG A 64 -9.10 -5.79 -0.43
C ARG A 64 -8.04 -4.99 0.30
N GLU A 65 -6.83 -4.98 -0.24
CA GLU A 65 -5.78 -4.08 0.21
C GLU A 65 -6.17 -2.63 -0.07
N VAL A 66 -6.01 -1.79 0.96
CA VAL A 66 -6.30 -0.36 0.90
C VAL A 66 -5.07 0.42 1.35
N MET A 67 -4.98 1.67 0.92
CA MET A 67 -3.93 2.57 1.36
C MET A 67 -4.00 2.74 2.89
N PRO A 68 -2.87 2.70 3.61
CA PRO A 68 -2.86 2.95 5.04
C PRO A 68 -3.38 4.38 5.32
N PRO A 69 -4.10 4.58 6.44
CA PRO A 69 -4.65 5.89 6.79
C PRO A 69 -3.59 6.92 7.21
N PHE A 70 -2.35 6.47 7.44
CA PHE A 70 -1.19 7.30 7.75
C PHE A 70 0.08 6.62 7.24
N PRO A 71 1.16 7.37 6.98
CA PRO A 71 2.47 6.79 6.63
C PRO A 71 2.96 5.86 7.76
N LEU A 72 3.31 4.63 7.41
CA LEU A 72 3.86 3.66 8.38
C LEU A 72 5.35 3.85 8.64
N VAL A 73 6.05 4.39 7.64
CA VAL A 73 7.47 4.72 7.69
C VAL A 73 7.60 6.13 7.12
N ALA A 74 8.35 6.99 7.80
CA ALA A 74 8.66 8.32 7.30
C ALA A 74 9.44 8.20 5.98
N SER A 75 9.20 9.10 5.02
CA SER A 75 10.05 9.12 3.84
C SER A 75 11.46 9.51 4.27
N PRO A 76 12.51 8.86 3.75
CA PRO A 76 13.87 9.35 3.94
C PRO A 76 14.12 10.72 3.27
N LEU A 77 13.15 11.21 2.48
CA LEU A 77 13.17 12.51 1.81
C LEU A 77 12.24 13.53 2.47
N ASP A 78 11.52 13.15 3.54
CA ASP A 78 10.76 14.11 4.33
C ASP A 78 11.76 14.90 5.20
N ASP A 79 12.33 15.95 4.64
CA ASP A 79 13.12 16.90 5.42
C ASP A 79 12.19 17.55 6.46
N ASN A 80 12.43 17.25 7.75
CA ASN A 80 11.77 17.89 8.88
C ASN A 80 12.24 19.35 9.06
N ASN A 81 12.26 20.13 7.99
CA ASN A 81 12.43 21.58 8.07
C ASN A 81 11.06 22.17 8.41
N GLU A 82 10.69 22.13 9.69
CA GLU A 82 9.47 22.78 10.21
C GLU A 82 9.45 24.31 9.99
N GLU A 83 10.53 24.91 9.51
CA GLU A 83 10.64 26.34 9.23
C GLU A 83 9.90 26.77 7.94
N GLU A 84 9.59 25.88 7.00
CA GLU A 84 8.99 26.27 5.70
C GLU A 84 7.45 26.24 5.68
N LYS A 85 6.79 25.70 6.72
CA LYS A 85 5.31 25.64 6.81
C LYS A 85 4.67 26.96 7.29
N THR A 86 5.44 27.92 7.79
CA THR A 86 4.92 29.22 8.24
C THR A 86 4.83 30.30 7.17
N LEU A 87 5.40 30.12 5.97
CA LEU A 87 5.35 31.13 4.90
C LEU A 87 4.20 30.94 3.90
N ILE A 88 3.59 29.75 3.83
CA ILE A 88 2.53 29.44 2.85
C ILE A 88 1.10 29.78 3.30
N ASN A 89 0.90 30.17 4.57
CA ASN A 89 -0.43 30.52 5.08
C ASN A 89 -0.67 32.04 5.26
N SER A 90 0.22 32.89 4.74
CA SER A 90 0.06 34.36 4.82
C SER A 90 0.62 35.08 3.60
N THR A 91 0.17 34.73 2.39
CA THR A 91 -0.06 35.67 1.27
C THR A 91 -0.49 34.88 0.05
N ASN A 92 -1.61 35.25 -0.56
CA ASN A 92 -1.92 34.83 -1.93
C ASN A 92 -0.74 35.26 -2.82
N PRO A 93 -0.01 34.34 -3.49
CA PRO A 93 1.12 34.73 -4.30
C PRO A 93 0.61 35.46 -5.55
N THR A 94 0.99 36.74 -5.68
CA THR A 94 0.87 37.45 -6.95
C THR A 94 1.81 36.84 -7.98
N GLU A 95 1.36 36.82 -9.23
CA GLU A 95 1.94 36.18 -10.42
C GLU A 95 3.46 36.45 -10.65
N SER A 96 3.97 37.56 -10.12
CA SER A 96 5.40 37.91 -10.16
C SER A 96 6.30 36.95 -9.37
N THR A 97 5.82 36.38 -8.27
CA THR A 97 6.63 35.57 -7.35
C THR A 97 6.86 34.16 -7.89
N VAL A 98 5.85 33.58 -8.56
CA VAL A 98 5.94 32.26 -9.20
C VAL A 98 6.93 32.28 -10.36
N THR A 99 6.96 33.37 -11.13
CA THR A 99 7.86 33.55 -12.28
C THR A 99 9.33 33.63 -11.84
N SER A 100 9.60 34.25 -10.70
CA SER A 100 10.94 34.35 -10.09
C SER A 100 11.49 32.99 -9.66
N LEU A 101 10.65 32.15 -9.03
CA LEU A 101 11.06 30.83 -8.55
C LEU A 101 11.31 29.86 -9.71
N ALA A 102 10.41 29.86 -10.71
CA ALA A 102 10.57 29.05 -11.92
C ALA A 102 11.86 29.42 -12.67
N LYS A 103 12.21 30.71 -12.73
CA LYS A 103 13.46 31.18 -13.35
C LYS A 103 14.69 30.69 -12.60
N LYS A 104 14.70 30.76 -11.25
CA LYS A 104 15.82 30.24 -10.44
C LYS A 104 16.02 28.73 -10.60
N ILE A 105 14.93 27.97 -10.68
CA ILE A 105 15.01 26.52 -10.90
C ILE A 105 15.60 26.24 -12.28
N TYR A 106 15.14 26.92 -13.33
CA TYR A 106 15.65 26.77 -14.69
C TYR A 106 17.15 27.11 -14.80
N GLU A 107 17.58 28.21 -14.19
CA GLU A 107 18.99 28.61 -14.16
C GLU A 107 19.87 27.58 -13.39
N SER A 108 19.35 26.97 -12.32
CA SER A 108 20.08 25.95 -11.56
C SER A 108 20.26 24.62 -12.31
N ILE A 109 19.37 24.32 -13.26
CA ILE A 109 19.42 23.11 -14.09
C ILE A 109 20.38 23.29 -15.27
N LEU A 110 20.45 24.50 -15.84
CA LEU A 110 21.26 24.79 -17.02
C LEU A 110 22.74 25.05 -16.76
N PHE A 111 23.14 25.39 -15.54
CA PHE A 111 24.54 25.69 -15.19
C PHE A 111 25.25 24.55 -14.42
N LYS A 112 24.88 23.29 -14.67
CA LYS A 112 25.65 22.11 -14.27
C LYS A 112 26.48 21.57 -15.43
#